data_AF-A0A2C9LAS4-F1
#
_entry.id   AF-A0A2C9LAS4-F1
#
_cell.length_a   1.000
_cell.length_b   1.000
_cell.length_c   1.000
_cell.angle_alpha   90.00
_cell.angle_beta   90.00
_cell.angle_gamma   90.00
#
_symmetry.space_group_name_H-M   'P 1'
#
loop_
_entity.id
_entity.type
_entity.pdbx_description
1 polymer ?
#
loop_
_entity_poly.entity_id
_entity_poly.type
_entity_poly.pdbx_seq_one_letter_code
_entity_poly.pdbx_strand_id
1 'polypeptide(L)'
;MEREAKRKMVEEQQRKGRTSKMEERNKLKTIDQRLKEEFDDEEENEKQFKKFQPRPPDKVSSPAKRFDPNPSRSKASVHDQDDNQPPTSDANYYLNAAASSDANGSVGRLEKCSLCGRSFAPDRLGKHEKACMKANKPRKEFDSSKKRVEGTELAKYAR
;
A
#
# COMPACT_ATOMS: atom_id res chain seq x y z
N MET A 1 21.53 62.67 29.94
CA MET A 1 21.21 61.32 30.47
C MET A 1 20.39 60.47 29.49
N GLU A 2 19.33 61.00 28.88
CA GLU A 2 18.46 60.22 27.97
C GLU A 2 19.13 59.69 26.67
N ARG A 3 20.06 60.45 26.09
CA ARG A 3 20.79 60.06 24.87
C ARG A 3 21.75 58.89 25.08
N GLU A 4 22.30 58.76 26.28
CA GLU A 4 23.20 57.66 26.65
C GLU A 4 22.42 56.37 26.91
N ALA A 5 21.24 56.46 27.52
CA ALA A 5 20.33 55.34 27.69
C ALA A 5 19.90 54.75 26.33
N LYS A 6 19.57 55.60 25.35
CA LYS A 6 19.22 55.16 23.98
C LYS A 6 20.39 54.43 23.28
N ARG A 7 21.64 54.87 23.50
CA ARG A 7 22.83 54.19 22.94
C ARG A 7 23.04 52.81 23.57
N LYS A 8 22.91 52.70 24.90
CA LYS A 8 23.02 51.42 25.61
C LYS A 8 21.94 50.43 25.19
N MET A 9 20.70 50.89 24.98
CA MET A 9 19.60 50.04 24.50
C MET A 9 19.84 49.52 23.07
N VAL A 10 20.39 50.35 22.18
CA VAL A 10 20.72 49.92 20.80
C VAL A 10 21.86 48.90 20.79
N GLU A 11 22.89 49.10 21.61
CA GLU A 11 24.00 48.16 21.74
C GLU A 11 23.56 46.81 22.32
N GLU A 12 22.68 46.82 23.34
CA GLU A 12 22.09 45.62 23.91
C GLU A 12 21.21 44.87 22.90
N GLN A 13 20.40 45.60 22.11
CA GLN A 13 19.62 45.02 21.01
C GLN A 13 20.52 44.40 19.94
N GLN A 14 21.64 45.06 19.58
CA GLN A 14 22.62 44.51 18.66
C GLN A 14 23.32 43.25 19.21
N ARG A 15 23.62 43.22 20.51
CA ARG A 15 24.20 42.06 21.19
C ARG A 15 23.23 40.87 21.20
N LYS A 16 21.96 41.10 21.54
CA LYS A 16 20.87 40.11 21.49
C LYS A 16 20.63 39.59 20.07
N GLY A 17 20.70 40.46 19.06
CA GLY A 17 20.59 40.06 17.65
C GLY A 17 21.74 39.15 17.20
N ARG A 18 22.97 39.42 17.66
CA ARG A 18 24.15 38.57 17.36
C ARG A 18 24.07 37.19 18.01
N THR A 19 23.60 37.10 19.26
CA THR A 19 23.41 35.80 19.93
C THR A 19 22.28 34.99 19.29
N SER A 20 21.14 35.63 18.98
CA SER A 20 20.01 35.00 18.28
C SER A 20 20.41 34.42 16.92
N LYS A 21 21.18 35.18 16.12
CA LYS A 21 21.64 34.74 14.79
C LYS A 21 22.66 33.60 14.86
N MET A 22 23.48 33.56 15.91
CA MET A 22 24.44 32.48 16.15
C MET A 22 23.74 31.19 16.58
N GLU A 23 22.72 31.29 17.43
CA GLU A 23 21.88 30.15 17.84
C GLU A 23 21.11 29.57 16.64
N GLU A 24 20.54 30.43 15.79
CA GLU A 24 19.84 30.00 14.58
C GLU A 24 20.76 29.28 13.60
N ARG A 25 21.99 29.77 13.42
CA ARG A 25 23.02 29.09 12.60
C ARG A 25 23.39 27.72 13.18
N ASN A 26 23.48 27.59 14.50
CA ASN A 26 23.77 26.32 15.15
C ASN A 26 22.59 25.34 15.05
N LYS A 27 21.35 25.84 15.08
CA LYS A 27 20.13 25.04 14.80
C LYS A 27 20.10 24.53 13.37
N LEU A 28 20.43 25.36 12.38
CA LEU A 28 20.51 24.89 10.99
C LEU A 28 21.61 23.84 10.79
N LYS A 29 22.79 24.02 11.40
CA LYS A 29 23.90 23.04 11.32
C LYS A 29 23.55 21.68 11.94
N THR A 30 22.76 21.65 13.01
CA THR A 30 22.33 20.39 13.64
C THR A 30 21.25 19.68 12.84
N ILE A 31 20.36 20.42 12.18
CA ILE A 31 19.38 19.83 11.25
C ILE A 31 20.09 19.20 10.05
N ASP A 32 21.06 19.90 9.47
CA ASP A 32 21.85 19.41 8.32
C ASP A 32 22.65 18.14 8.67
N GLN A 33 23.17 18.06 9.90
CA GLN A 33 23.87 16.88 10.39
C GLN A 33 22.92 15.67 10.58
N ARG A 34 21.71 15.88 11.10
CA ARG A 34 20.71 14.81 11.27
C ARG A 34 20.17 14.30 9.93
N LEU A 35 19.99 15.19 8.95
CA LEU A 35 19.59 14.79 7.59
C LEU A 35 20.66 13.91 6.94
N LYS A 36 21.94 14.20 7.17
CA LYS A 36 23.03 13.41 6.61
C LYS A 36 23.10 11.98 7.18
N GLU A 37 22.76 11.80 8.45
CA GLU A 37 22.70 10.48 9.10
C GLU A 37 21.51 9.64 8.62
N GLU A 38 20.46 10.25 8.08
CA GLU A 38 19.26 9.56 7.56
C GLU A 38 19.47 8.94 6.15
N PHE A 39 20.58 9.25 5.47
CA PHE A 39 20.87 8.81 4.10
C PHE A 39 21.83 7.61 3.98
N ASP A 40 22.34 7.04 5.08
CA ASP A 40 23.31 5.91 5.03
C ASP A 40 22.67 4.51 5.21
N ASP A 41 21.34 4.40 5.41
CA ASP A 41 20.65 3.10 5.59
C ASP A 41 19.97 2.54 4.31
N GLU A 42 20.16 3.14 3.14
CA GLU A 42 19.60 2.61 1.87
C GLU A 42 20.48 1.53 1.21
N GLU A 43 21.76 1.38 1.57
CA GLU A 43 22.66 0.42 0.88
C GLU A 43 22.56 -1.03 1.43
N GLU A 44 22.22 -1.22 2.70
CA GLU A 44 22.10 -2.59 3.26
C GLU A 44 20.73 -3.24 3.01
N ASN A 45 19.64 -2.47 2.99
CA ASN A 45 18.29 -3.02 2.76
C ASN A 45 18.11 -3.51 1.30
N GLU A 46 18.82 -2.90 0.34
CA GLU A 46 18.80 -3.35 -1.06
C GLU A 46 19.42 -4.75 -1.24
N LYS A 47 20.40 -5.12 -0.40
CA LYS A 47 21.00 -6.46 -0.39
C LYS A 47 20.06 -7.50 0.21
N GLN A 48 19.22 -7.10 1.16
CA GLN A 48 18.20 -7.97 1.74
C GLN A 48 17.01 -8.18 0.78
N PHE A 49 16.64 -7.16 0.00
CA PHE A 49 15.56 -7.25 -1.00
C PHE A 49 15.95 -8.08 -2.23
N LYS A 50 17.23 -8.06 -2.65
CA LYS A 50 17.75 -8.84 -3.79
C LYS A 50 17.83 -10.35 -3.54
N LYS A 51 17.66 -10.83 -2.30
CA LYS A 51 17.66 -12.27 -1.97
C LYS A 51 16.32 -12.98 -2.25
N PHE A 52 15.22 -12.24 -2.32
CA PHE A 52 13.91 -12.77 -2.71
C PHE A 52 13.58 -12.31 -4.13
N GLN A 53 14.21 -12.95 -5.12
CA GLN A 53 13.68 -12.91 -6.48
C GLN A 53 12.37 -13.71 -6.50
N PRO A 54 11.28 -13.22 -7.09
CA PRO A 54 10.11 -14.04 -7.32
C PRO A 54 10.53 -15.22 -8.19
N ARG A 55 10.22 -16.44 -7.73
CA ARG A 55 10.42 -17.65 -8.54
C ARG A 55 9.73 -17.39 -9.88
N PRO A 56 10.42 -17.57 -11.03
CA PRO A 56 9.76 -17.47 -12.32
C PRO A 56 8.55 -18.41 -12.28
N PRO A 57 7.38 -18.02 -12.82
CA PRO A 57 6.27 -18.95 -12.91
C PRO A 57 6.79 -20.17 -13.65
N ASP A 58 6.75 -21.34 -13.01
CA ASP A 58 7.09 -22.59 -13.65
C ASP A 58 6.33 -22.60 -14.98
N LYS A 59 7.04 -22.82 -16.09
CA LYS A 59 6.41 -23.05 -17.37
C LYS A 59 5.66 -24.37 -17.24
N VAL A 60 4.46 -24.32 -16.66
CA VAL A 60 3.45 -25.33 -16.91
C VAL A 60 3.26 -25.28 -18.41
N SER A 61 3.82 -26.28 -19.07
CA SER A 61 3.43 -26.62 -20.43
C SER A 61 1.93 -26.82 -20.35
N SER A 62 1.16 -25.82 -20.74
CA SER A 62 -0.27 -25.99 -20.94
C SER A 62 -0.38 -27.13 -21.96
N PRO A 63 -0.92 -28.31 -21.59
CA PRO A 63 -1.28 -29.26 -22.62
C PRO A 63 -2.33 -28.52 -23.43
N ALA A 64 -2.06 -28.35 -24.73
CA ALA A 64 -3.03 -27.80 -25.65
C ALA A 64 -4.29 -28.68 -25.57
N LYS A 65 -5.26 -28.27 -24.76
CA LYS A 65 -6.59 -28.87 -24.78
C LYS A 65 -7.17 -28.46 -26.12
N ARG A 66 -7.02 -29.35 -27.10
CA ARG A 66 -7.86 -29.33 -28.30
C ARG A 66 -9.29 -29.31 -27.76
N PHE A 67 -10.01 -28.25 -28.08
CA PHE A 67 -11.43 -28.19 -27.80
C PHE A 67 -12.09 -29.16 -28.78
N ASP A 68 -12.27 -30.41 -28.37
CA ASP A 68 -13.09 -31.36 -29.09
C ASP A 68 -14.56 -31.11 -28.68
N PRO A 69 -15.43 -30.59 -29.56
CA PRO A 69 -16.83 -30.37 -29.22
C PRO A 69 -17.58 -31.70 -29.41
N ASN A 70 -17.37 -32.66 -28.51
CA ASN A 70 -18.18 -33.88 -28.49
C ASN A 70 -18.35 -34.44 -27.08
N PRO A 71 -19.47 -34.18 -26.39
CA PRO A 71 -19.74 -34.75 -25.07
C PRO A 71 -20.36 -36.14 -25.23
N SER A 72 -19.53 -37.12 -25.55
CA SER A 72 -19.94 -38.52 -25.61
C SER A 72 -19.10 -39.39 -24.67
N ARG A 73 -19.48 -39.31 -23.38
CA ARG A 73 -19.60 -40.44 -22.45
C ARG A 73 -18.47 -41.48 -22.44
N SER A 74 -17.60 -41.41 -21.43
CA SER A 74 -17.05 -42.62 -20.80
C SER A 74 -16.76 -42.37 -19.32
N LYS A 75 -17.45 -43.15 -18.48
CA LYS A 75 -17.10 -43.38 -17.08
C LYS A 75 -15.70 -44.02 -17.07
N ALA A 76 -14.72 -43.33 -16.53
CA ALA A 76 -13.46 -43.94 -16.13
C ALA A 76 -13.09 -43.38 -14.76
N SER A 77 -13.14 -44.27 -13.78
CA SER A 77 -12.65 -44.07 -12.42
C SER A 77 -11.16 -43.76 -12.47
N VAL A 78 -10.80 -42.51 -12.19
CA VAL A 78 -9.47 -42.14 -11.71
C VAL A 78 -9.68 -41.54 -10.33
N HIS A 79 -9.27 -42.29 -9.31
CA HIS A 79 -9.03 -41.79 -7.97
C HIS A 79 -7.82 -40.84 -8.07
N ASP A 80 -8.09 -39.56 -8.26
CA ASP A 80 -7.14 -38.49 -8.04
C ASP A 80 -7.40 -38.01 -6.61
N GLN A 81 -6.63 -38.51 -5.65
CA GLN A 81 -6.66 -37.99 -4.28
C GLN A 81 -5.89 -36.67 -4.27
N ASP A 82 -6.58 -35.60 -4.67
CA ASP A 82 -6.23 -34.25 -4.25
C ASP A 82 -6.81 -34.08 -2.84
N ASP A 83 -5.99 -34.34 -1.82
CA ASP A 83 -6.33 -34.16 -0.39
C ASP A 83 -6.51 -32.67 0.01
N ASN A 84 -6.79 -31.78 -0.95
CA ASN A 84 -7.00 -30.36 -0.70
C ASN A 84 -8.19 -29.77 -1.46
N GLN A 85 -9.20 -30.58 -1.76
CA GLN A 85 -10.49 -30.09 -2.22
C GLN A 85 -11.43 -29.91 -1.01
N PRO A 86 -11.69 -28.68 -0.53
CA PRO A 86 -12.69 -28.48 0.53
C PRO A 86 -14.05 -29.01 0.04
N PRO A 87 -14.81 -29.73 0.89
CA PRO A 87 -16.08 -30.31 0.49
C PRO A 87 -17.02 -29.18 0.05
N THR A 88 -17.36 -29.18 -1.23
CA THR A 88 -18.33 -28.26 -1.79
C THR A 88 -19.65 -28.50 -1.06
N SER A 89 -20.03 -27.54 -0.19
CA SER A 89 -21.33 -27.40 0.50
C SER A 89 -21.49 -27.84 1.96
N ASP A 90 -20.42 -28.06 2.75
CA ASP A 90 -20.63 -28.22 4.19
C ASP A 90 -20.75 -26.85 4.90
N ALA A 91 -21.99 -26.42 5.13
CA ALA A 91 -22.31 -25.23 5.93
C ALA A 91 -21.65 -25.27 7.33
N ASN A 92 -21.50 -26.47 7.89
CA ASN A 92 -20.82 -26.69 9.17
C ASN A 92 -19.34 -26.30 9.13
N TYR A 93 -18.66 -26.47 7.98
CA TYR A 93 -17.27 -26.04 7.82
C TYR A 93 -17.17 -24.51 7.89
N TYR A 94 -18.06 -23.78 7.20
CA TYR A 94 -18.10 -22.32 7.25
C TYR A 94 -18.53 -21.78 8.62
N LEU A 95 -19.48 -22.44 9.30
CA LEU A 95 -19.91 -22.06 10.65
C LEU A 95 -18.80 -22.28 11.69
N ASN A 96 -18.09 -23.41 11.61
CA ASN A 96 -17.00 -23.72 12.53
C ASN A 96 -15.77 -22.84 12.27
N ALA A 97 -15.49 -22.50 11.01
CA ALA A 97 -14.45 -21.53 10.64
C ALA A 97 -14.78 -20.10 11.10
N ALA A 98 -16.05 -19.69 11.05
CA ALA A 98 -16.50 -18.41 11.58
C ALA A 98 -16.50 -18.37 13.13
N ALA A 99 -16.68 -19.51 13.78
CA ALA A 99 -16.69 -19.65 15.23
C ALA A 99 -15.30 -19.89 15.85
N SER A 100 -14.28 -20.23 15.05
CA SER A 100 -12.93 -20.48 15.57
C SER A 100 -12.34 -19.20 16.15
N SER A 101 -11.70 -19.30 17.31
CA SER A 101 -11.08 -18.19 18.03
C SER A 101 -9.93 -17.52 17.26
N ASP A 102 -9.43 -18.14 16.20
CA ASP A 102 -8.48 -17.54 15.25
C ASP A 102 -9.17 -16.60 14.23
N ALA A 103 -10.48 -16.72 14.02
CA ALA A 103 -11.29 -15.67 13.38
C ALA A 103 -11.51 -14.46 14.31
N ASN A 104 -11.27 -14.66 15.61
CA ASN A 104 -11.08 -13.61 16.61
C ASN A 104 -9.59 -13.25 16.77
N GLY A 105 -8.77 -13.57 15.76
CA GLY A 105 -7.32 -13.47 15.74
C GLY A 105 -6.87 -12.08 16.17
N SER A 106 -6.31 -12.00 17.38
CA SER A 106 -6.03 -10.77 18.10
C SER A 106 -7.12 -9.72 17.89
N VAL A 107 -8.09 -9.63 18.79
CA VAL A 107 -8.98 -8.45 18.90
C VAL A 107 -8.16 -7.24 19.38
N GLY A 108 -7.04 -6.96 18.73
CA GLY A 108 -6.36 -5.69 18.79
C GLY A 108 -7.37 -4.64 18.40
N ARG A 109 -7.32 -3.51 19.10
CA ARG A 109 -8.22 -2.37 18.93
C ARG A 109 -8.36 -2.06 17.43
N LEU A 110 -9.49 -2.42 16.83
CA LEU A 110 -9.77 -2.09 15.43
C LEU A 110 -10.33 -0.68 15.39
N GLU A 111 -9.66 0.18 14.63
CA GLU A 111 -10.06 1.56 14.44
C GLU A 111 -10.79 1.70 13.10
N LYS A 112 -11.82 2.55 13.07
CA LYS A 112 -12.59 2.82 11.86
C LYS A 112 -11.89 3.87 11.01
N CYS A 113 -11.80 3.64 9.70
CA CYS A 113 -11.40 4.67 8.76
C CYS A 113 -12.43 5.80 8.73
N SER A 114 -11.99 7.05 8.88
CA SER A 114 -12.84 8.24 8.84
C SER A 114 -13.53 8.48 7.48
N LEU A 115 -12.98 7.95 6.39
CA LEU A 115 -13.45 8.20 5.02
C LEU A 115 -14.48 7.18 4.55
N CYS A 116 -14.29 5.90 4.87
CA CYS A 116 -15.16 4.82 4.39
C CYS A 116 -15.80 3.98 5.50
N GLY A 117 -15.50 4.24 6.78
CA GLY A 117 -16.11 3.58 7.94
C GLY A 117 -15.68 2.14 8.19
N ARG A 118 -14.81 1.56 7.36
CA ARG A 118 -14.30 0.18 7.53
C ARG A 118 -13.29 0.11 8.68
N SER A 119 -13.31 -0.98 9.43
CA SER A 119 -12.45 -1.18 10.60
C SER A 119 -11.15 -1.89 10.23
N PHE A 120 -10.01 -1.40 10.71
CA PHE A 120 -8.68 -1.97 10.47
C PHE A 120 -7.85 -2.02 11.75
N ALA A 121 -6.89 -2.94 11.79
CA ALA A 121 -5.83 -2.91 12.81
C ALA A 121 -4.97 -1.64 12.64
N PRO A 122 -4.40 -1.08 13.73
CA PRO A 122 -3.69 0.20 13.69
C PRO A 122 -2.52 0.21 12.69
N ASP A 123 -1.79 -0.90 12.58
CA ASP A 123 -0.68 -1.06 11.61
C ASP A 123 -1.14 -0.89 10.14
N ARG A 124 -2.33 -1.41 9.81
CA ARG A 124 -2.87 -1.38 8.45
C ARG A 124 -3.71 -0.15 8.15
N LEU A 125 -4.23 0.53 9.19
CA LEU A 125 -5.08 1.70 9.04
C LEU A 125 -4.38 2.84 8.30
N GLY A 126 -3.13 3.17 8.66
CA GLY A 126 -2.42 4.29 8.02
C GLY A 126 -2.17 4.08 6.52
N LYS A 127 -1.91 2.84 6.10
CA LYS A 127 -1.80 2.47 4.67
C LYS A 127 -3.16 2.56 3.99
N HIS A 128 -4.20 2.06 4.66
CA HIS A 128 -5.56 2.13 4.15
C HIS A 128 -6.02 3.58 3.96
N GLU A 129 -5.83 4.48 4.94
CA GLU A 129 -6.27 5.87 4.86
C GLU A 129 -5.71 6.60 3.64
N LYS A 130 -4.40 6.46 3.38
CA LYS A 130 -3.75 7.03 2.19
C LYS A 130 -4.39 6.54 0.88
N ALA A 131 -4.65 5.24 0.78
CA ALA A 131 -5.29 4.65 -0.41
C ALA A 131 -6.78 5.04 -0.51
N CYS A 132 -7.48 5.06 0.62
CA CYS A 132 -8.90 5.39 0.73
C CYS A 132 -9.16 6.83 0.31
N MET A 133 -8.30 7.79 0.70
CA MET A 133 -8.36 9.17 0.21
C MET A 133 -8.33 9.25 -1.31
N LYS A 134 -7.43 8.49 -1.95
CA LYS A 134 -7.30 8.47 -3.41
C LYS A 134 -8.50 7.80 -4.10
N ALA A 135 -9.06 6.77 -3.47
CA ALA A 135 -10.18 6.01 -4.01
C ALA A 135 -11.54 6.75 -3.94
N ASN A 136 -11.76 7.54 -2.87
CA ASN A 136 -13.01 8.29 -2.69
C ASN A 136 -13.14 9.52 -3.59
N LYS A 137 -12.09 9.87 -4.35
CA LYS A 137 -12.17 10.97 -5.30
C LYS A 137 -12.97 10.53 -6.53
N PRO A 138 -14.02 11.26 -6.93
CA PRO A 138 -14.82 10.89 -8.11
C PRO A 138 -13.90 10.79 -9.34
N ARG A 139 -13.86 9.60 -9.94
CA ARG A 139 -13.11 9.35 -11.17
C ARG A 139 -14.04 9.58 -12.36
N LYS A 140 -13.45 10.00 -13.49
CA LYS A 140 -14.17 10.04 -14.76
C LYS A 140 -14.64 8.63 -15.09
N GLU A 141 -15.87 8.53 -15.57
CA GLU A 141 -16.45 7.26 -15.98
C GLU A 141 -15.64 6.69 -17.14
N PHE A 142 -15.13 5.46 -16.96
CA PHE A 142 -14.37 4.77 -17.99
C PHE A 142 -15.35 3.97 -18.85
N ASP A 143 -15.62 4.48 -20.05
CA ASP A 143 -16.47 3.79 -21.01
C ASP A 143 -15.70 2.62 -21.65
N SER A 144 -15.97 1.42 -21.12
CA SER A 144 -15.32 0.19 -21.60
C SER A 144 -15.59 -0.11 -23.07
N SER A 145 -16.75 0.30 -23.60
CA SER A 145 -17.11 0.07 -25.00
C SER A 145 -16.28 0.96 -25.92
N LYS A 146 -16.15 2.24 -25.58
CA LYS A 146 -15.25 3.16 -26.32
C LYS A 146 -13.82 2.66 -26.31
N LYS A 147 -13.34 2.20 -25.15
CA LYS A 147 -11.95 1.74 -25.00
C LYS A 147 -11.64 0.41 -25.69
N ARG A 148 -12.65 -0.43 -25.90
CA ARG A 148 -12.52 -1.65 -26.72
C ARG A 148 -12.47 -1.33 -28.21
N VAL A 149 -13.18 -0.29 -28.63
CA VAL A 149 -13.31 0.09 -30.03
C VAL A 149 -12.20 1.06 -30.47
N GLU A 150 -11.67 1.87 -29.56
CA GLU A 150 -10.55 2.78 -29.80
C GLU A 150 -9.35 2.03 -30.43
N GLY A 151 -8.84 2.53 -31.56
CA GLY A 151 -7.72 1.92 -32.28
C GLY A 151 -8.10 0.73 -33.17
N THR A 152 -9.38 0.34 -33.23
CA THR A 152 -9.88 -0.66 -34.17
C THR A 152 -10.60 0.00 -35.35
N GLU A 153 -10.69 -0.70 -36.47
CA GLU A 153 -11.46 -0.22 -37.63
C GLU A 153 -12.96 0.00 -37.31
N LEU A 154 -13.48 -0.66 -36.25
CA LEU A 154 -14.85 -0.46 -35.77
C LEU A 154 -15.09 0.94 -35.17
N ALA A 155 -14.04 1.70 -34.83
CA ALA A 155 -14.18 3.05 -34.28
C ALA A 155 -14.93 4.00 -35.20
N LYS A 156 -14.84 3.79 -36.52
CA LYS A 156 -15.55 4.58 -37.53
C LYS A 156 -17.08 4.43 -37.44
N TYR A 157 -17.57 3.39 -36.76
CA TYR A 157 -18.98 3.01 -36.71
C TYR A 157 -19.57 3.05 -35.29
N ALA A 158 -18.77 3.32 -34.27
CA ALA A 158 -19.28 3.52 -32.91
C ALA A 158 -20.01 4.87 -32.82
N ARG A 159 -21.29 4.84 -32.41
CA ARG A 159 -22.13 6.01 -32.18
C ARG A 159 -21.87 6.66 -30.82
#